data_AF-A0A251TRD6-F1
#
_entry.id   AF-A0A251TRD6-F1
#
_cell.length_a   1.000
_cell.length_b   1.000
_cell.length_c   1.000
_cell.angle_alpha   90.00
_cell.angle_beta   90.00
_cell.angle_gamma   90.00
#
_symmetry.space_group_name_H-M   'P 1'
#
loop_
_entity.id
_entity.type
_entity.pdbx_description
1 polymer ?
#
loop_
_entity_poly.entity_id
_entity_poly.type
_entity_poly.pdbx_seq_one_letter_code
_entity_poly.pdbx_strand_id
1 'polypeptide(L)'
;MRNRGVPAIANSILNAIELDTAIAAMIDASRAAGHGGGYLECAQHVEEVFGQQFDTHHCSVTDQANSMLSRTEEVYDHLSLPVMELVTDALKHDDWCTWLKSILDPPETVELTDEEEEASGDGDGDGDGDCYE
;
A
#
# COMPACT_ATOMS: atom_id res chain seq x y z
N MET A 1 14.13 -21.57 11.10
CA MET A 1 14.56 -20.16 10.94
C MET A 1 15.32 -19.84 9.64
N ARG A 2 16.52 -20.39 9.32
CA ARG A 2 17.35 -19.92 8.17
C ARG A 2 16.67 -19.89 6.79
N ASN A 3 15.69 -20.75 6.53
CA ASN A 3 15.06 -20.86 5.20
C ASN A 3 13.65 -20.28 5.11
N ARG A 4 13.00 -19.92 6.23
CA ARG A 4 11.59 -19.49 6.26
C ARG A 4 11.37 -18.14 6.96
N GLY A 5 12.15 -17.82 7.99
CA GLY A 5 11.92 -16.62 8.80
C GLY A 5 12.23 -15.31 8.09
N VAL A 6 13.31 -15.25 7.30
CA VAL A 6 13.62 -14.04 6.52
C VAL A 6 12.57 -13.79 5.43
N PRO A 7 12.17 -14.79 4.62
CA PRO A 7 11.04 -14.63 3.70
C PRO A 7 9.73 -14.21 4.38
N ALA A 8 9.40 -14.78 5.55
CA ALA A 8 8.18 -14.44 6.27
C ALA A 8 8.15 -12.95 6.68
N ILE A 9 9.24 -12.44 7.28
CA ILE A 9 9.34 -11.02 7.65
C ILE A 9 9.28 -10.11 6.42
N ALA A 10 10.02 -10.45 5.36
CA ALA A 10 9.99 -9.68 4.13
C ALA A 10 8.57 -9.60 3.57
N ASN A 11 7.84 -10.71 3.54
CA ASN A 11 6.45 -10.73 3.11
C ASN A 11 5.54 -9.92 4.04
N SER A 12 5.73 -9.97 5.37
CA SER A 12 4.95 -9.15 6.30
C SER A 12 5.19 -7.64 6.10
N ILE A 13 6.42 -7.24 5.77
CA ILE A 13 6.75 -5.85 5.45
C ILE A 13 6.14 -5.44 4.10
N LEU A 14 6.37 -6.23 3.07
CA LEU A 14 5.97 -5.91 1.69
C LEU A 14 4.46 -5.97 1.47
N ASN A 15 3.71 -6.68 2.32
CA ASN A 15 2.24 -6.73 2.28
C ASN A 15 1.59 -5.88 3.39
N ALA A 16 2.35 -5.01 4.07
CA ALA A 16 1.78 -4.14 5.09
C ALA A 16 0.95 -3.03 4.44
N ILE A 17 -0.32 -2.92 4.83
CA ILE A 17 -1.25 -1.89 4.31
C ILE A 17 -0.73 -0.48 4.62
N GLU A 18 -0.05 -0.31 5.75
CA GLU A 18 0.56 0.94 6.16
C GLU A 18 1.65 1.39 5.18
N LEU A 19 2.47 0.43 4.70
CA LEU A 19 3.51 0.71 3.71
C LEU A 19 2.89 1.08 2.36
N ASP A 20 1.92 0.31 1.89
CA ASP A 20 1.21 0.58 0.64
C ASP A 20 0.54 1.96 0.65
N THR A 21 -0.11 2.30 1.76
CA THR A 21 -0.78 3.60 1.94
C THR A 21 0.22 4.75 1.92
N ALA A 22 1.34 4.63 2.65
CA ALA A 22 2.37 5.66 2.69
C ALA A 22 3.01 5.87 1.31
N ILE A 23 3.32 4.79 0.60
CA ILE A 23 3.89 4.85 -0.76
C ILE A 23 2.90 5.46 -1.74
N ALA A 24 1.62 5.07 -1.71
CA ALA A 24 0.60 5.63 -2.58
C ALA A 24 0.48 7.16 -2.39
N ALA A 25 0.43 7.62 -1.13
CA ALA A 25 0.39 9.05 -0.82
C ALA A 25 1.65 9.78 -1.30
N MET A 26 2.82 9.17 -1.18
CA MET A 26 4.08 9.73 -1.67
C MET A 26 4.11 9.84 -3.20
N ILE A 27 3.61 8.84 -3.93
CA ILE A 27 3.53 8.86 -5.39
C ILE A 27 2.62 10.00 -5.86
N ASP A 28 1.44 10.14 -5.25
CA ASP A 28 0.49 11.20 -5.62
C ASP A 28 1.07 12.59 -5.35
N ALA A 29 1.68 12.78 -4.18
CA ALA A 29 2.33 14.05 -3.82
C ALA A 29 3.53 14.36 -4.73
N SER A 30 4.36 13.37 -5.04
CA SER A 30 5.52 13.50 -5.93
C SER A 30 5.08 13.90 -7.34
N ARG A 31 4.01 13.29 -7.85
CA ARG A 31 3.45 13.62 -9.16
C ARG A 31 2.95 15.07 -9.20
N ALA A 32 2.24 15.51 -8.17
CA ALA A 32 1.74 16.88 -8.08
C ALA A 32 2.89 17.90 -7.98
N ALA A 33 3.89 17.62 -7.13
CA ALA A 33 5.08 18.46 -6.96
C ALA A 33 5.90 18.54 -8.25
N GLY A 34 6.17 17.40 -8.90
CA GLY A 34 6.90 17.34 -10.16
C GLY A 34 6.19 18.06 -11.31
N HIS A 35 4.86 17.95 -11.39
CA HIS A 35 4.07 18.73 -12.33
C HIS A 35 4.26 20.23 -12.10
N GLY A 36 4.14 20.69 -10.85
CA GLY A 36 4.39 22.09 -10.49
C GLY A 36 5.79 22.58 -10.84
N GLY A 37 6.82 21.79 -10.52
CA GLY A 37 8.21 22.09 -10.83
C GLY A 37 8.47 22.20 -12.33
N GLY A 38 7.93 21.29 -13.15
CA GLY A 38 8.09 21.34 -14.60
C GLY A 38 7.45 22.58 -15.23
N TYR A 39 6.31 23.05 -14.71
CA TYR A 39 5.72 24.31 -15.17
C TYR A 39 6.60 25.52 -14.84
N LEU A 40 7.19 25.56 -13.64
CA LEU A 40 8.10 26.63 -13.25
C LEU A 40 9.36 26.63 -14.10
N GLU A 41 9.92 25.47 -14.43
CA GLU A 41 11.06 25.35 -15.33
C GLU A 41 10.73 25.88 -16.73
N CYS A 42 9.55 25.53 -17.27
CA CYS A 42 9.08 26.05 -18.55
C CYS A 42 8.88 27.57 -18.52
N ALA A 43 8.26 28.09 -17.46
CA ALA A 43 8.05 29.53 -17.29
C ALA A 43 9.39 30.27 -17.26
N GLN A 44 10.34 29.79 -16.45
CA GLN A 44 11.68 30.34 -16.37
C GLN A 44 12.37 30.37 -17.75
N HIS A 45 12.30 29.28 -18.52
CA HIS A 45 12.92 29.24 -19.85
C HIS A 45 12.33 30.30 -20.80
N VAL A 46 11.00 30.49 -20.77
CA VAL A 46 10.33 31.53 -21.56
C VAL A 46 10.76 32.92 -21.09
N GLU A 47 10.85 33.16 -19.79
CA GLU A 47 11.32 34.43 -19.23
C GLU A 47 12.73 34.79 -19.70
N GLU A 48 13.64 33.81 -19.70
CA GLU A 48 15.03 33.98 -20.13
C GLU A 48 15.12 34.31 -21.64
N VAL A 49 14.32 33.65 -22.47
CA VAL A 49 14.33 33.86 -23.93
C VAL A 49 13.74 35.22 -24.32
N PHE A 50 12.65 35.63 -23.67
CA PHE A 50 11.93 36.85 -24.04
C PHE A 50 12.33 38.08 -23.20
N GLY A 51 13.10 37.90 -22.12
CA GLY A 51 13.49 38.97 -21.21
C GLY A 51 12.32 39.63 -20.48
N GLN A 52 11.20 38.91 -20.37
CA GLN A 52 9.96 39.39 -19.77
C GLN A 52 9.47 38.37 -18.76
N GLN A 53 9.02 38.83 -17.59
CA GLN A 53 8.43 37.97 -16.56
C GLN A 53 7.13 37.32 -17.08
N PHE A 54 7.00 36.03 -16.85
CA PHE A 54 5.88 35.20 -17.24
C PHE A 54 4.93 35.09 -16.05
N ASP A 55 3.66 35.45 -16.26
CA ASP A 55 2.67 35.41 -15.20
C ASP A 55 2.28 33.96 -14.87
N THR A 56 2.74 33.48 -13.70
CA THR A 56 2.38 32.16 -13.17
C THR A 56 1.18 32.20 -12.22
N HIS A 57 0.55 33.36 -12.00
CA HIS A 57 -0.60 33.48 -11.10
C HIS A 57 -1.81 32.67 -11.58
N HIS A 58 -1.92 32.43 -12.89
CA HIS A 58 -2.94 31.58 -13.49
C HIS A 58 -2.52 30.11 -13.62
N CYS A 59 -1.26 29.79 -13.33
CA CYS A 59 -0.81 28.41 -13.25
C CYS A 59 -1.31 27.84 -11.93
N SER A 60 -1.93 26.66 -11.96
CA SER A 60 -2.35 25.91 -10.76
C SER A 60 -1.14 25.31 -10.01
N VAL A 61 -0.02 26.02 -9.99
CA VAL A 61 1.23 25.65 -9.33
C VAL A 61 1.22 26.37 -7.99
N THR A 62 1.04 25.61 -6.93
CA THR A 62 1.05 26.14 -5.56
C THR A 62 2.09 25.38 -4.75
N ASP A 63 2.66 26.03 -3.74
CA ASP A 63 3.59 25.40 -2.79
C ASP A 63 2.93 24.30 -1.95
N GLN A 64 1.60 24.18 -2.03
CA GLN A 64 0.83 23.16 -1.35
C GLN A 64 1.27 21.74 -1.76
N ALA A 65 1.60 21.51 -3.04
CA ALA A 65 2.06 20.21 -3.51
C ALA A 65 3.43 19.82 -2.93
N ASN A 66 4.36 20.78 -2.88
CA ASN A 66 5.68 20.58 -2.25
C ASN A 66 5.54 20.34 -0.75
N SER A 67 4.66 21.09 -0.08
CA SER A 67 4.38 20.91 1.36
C SER A 67 3.75 19.54 1.64
N MET A 68 2.86 19.07 0.77
CA MET A 68 2.28 17.74 0.86
C MET A 68 3.33 16.65 0.66
N LEU A 69 4.25 16.82 -0.29
CA LEU A 69 5.35 15.88 -0.53
C LEU A 69 6.25 15.76 0.71
N SER A 70 6.71 16.88 1.27
CA SER A 70 7.54 16.83 2.50
C SER A 70 6.80 16.18 3.66
N ARG A 71 5.48 16.38 3.77
CA ARG A 71 4.67 15.73 4.80
C ARG A 71 4.56 14.22 4.59
N THR A 72 4.38 13.75 3.35
CA THR A 72 4.29 12.31 3.06
C THR A 72 5.63 11.61 3.19
N GLU A 73 6.73 12.29 2.87
CA GLU A 73 8.10 11.85 3.18
C GLU A 73 8.29 11.66 4.70
N GLU A 74 7.89 12.65 5.51
CA GLU A 74 7.99 12.55 6.97
C GLU A 74 7.17 11.37 7.52
N VAL A 75 5.98 11.11 6.97
CA VAL A 75 5.15 9.95 7.34
C VAL A 75 5.83 8.63 6.98
N TYR A 76 6.45 8.54 5.80
CA TYR A 76 7.16 7.34 5.36
C TYR A 76 8.41 7.06 6.21
N ASP A 77 9.20 8.09 6.51
CA ASP A 77 10.44 7.96 7.30
C ASP A 77 10.17 7.50 8.75
N HIS A 78 8.99 7.82 9.28
CA HIS A 78 8.57 7.45 10.63
C HIS A 78 7.52 6.34 10.64
N LEU A 79 7.39 5.60 9.54
CA LEU A 79 6.41 4.52 9.42
C LEU A 79 6.73 3.39 10.40
N SER A 80 5.79 3.10 11.30
CA SER A 80 5.85 1.90 12.13
C SER A 80 5.03 0.78 11.49
N LEU A 81 5.71 -0.33 11.19
CA LEU A 81 5.07 -1.51 10.64
C LEU A 81 4.68 -2.49 11.75
N PRO A 82 3.51 -3.15 11.66
CA PRO A 82 3.05 -4.08 12.69
C PRO A 82 4.09 -5.16 13.06
N VAL A 83 4.81 -5.69 12.07
CA VAL A 83 5.85 -6.70 12.29
C VAL A 83 7.05 -6.16 13.07
N MET A 84 7.38 -4.88 12.93
CA MET A 84 8.47 -4.24 13.69
C MET A 84 8.07 -4.05 15.16
N GLU A 85 6.82 -3.69 15.42
CA GLU A 85 6.26 -3.61 16.78
C GLU A 85 6.26 -4.98 17.45
N LEU A 86 5.79 -6.03 16.76
CA LEU A 86 5.80 -7.40 17.27
C LEU A 86 7.21 -7.90 17.61
N VAL A 87 8.20 -7.59 16.77
CA VAL A 87 9.61 -7.91 17.04
C VAL A 87 10.11 -7.11 18.24
N THR A 88 9.81 -5.82 18.33
CA THR A 88 10.21 -4.95 19.44
C THR A 88 9.62 -5.41 20.76
N ASP A 89 8.35 -5.84 20.76
CA ASP A 89 7.68 -6.40 21.92
C ASP A 89 8.27 -7.75 22.33
N ALA A 90 8.52 -8.65 21.36
CA ALA A 90 9.17 -9.93 21.63
C ALA A 90 10.52 -9.77 22.34
N LEU A 91 11.29 -8.74 22.01
CA LEU A 91 12.58 -8.44 22.62
C LEU A 91 12.50 -7.97 24.09
N LYS A 92 11.31 -7.57 24.57
CA LYS A 92 11.11 -7.17 25.98
C LYS A 92 10.96 -8.38 26.91
N HIS A 93 10.74 -9.58 26.38
CA HIS A 93 10.52 -10.79 27.17
C HIS A 93 11.82 -11.56 27.46
N ASP A 94 11.91 -12.18 28.64
CA ASP A 94 13.07 -13.01 29.02
C ASP A 94 13.29 -14.20 28.06
N ASP A 95 12.19 -14.71 27.49
CA ASP A 95 12.15 -15.79 26.51
C ASP A 95 11.99 -15.30 25.07
N TRP A 96 12.56 -14.12 24.74
CA TRP A 96 12.52 -13.49 23.41
C TRP A 96 12.81 -14.45 22.25
N CYS A 97 13.70 -15.43 22.42
CA CYS A 97 14.00 -16.45 21.41
C CYS A 97 12.78 -17.28 21.01
N THR A 98 11.87 -17.56 21.95
CA THR A 98 10.65 -18.34 21.70
C THR A 98 9.62 -17.47 20.99
N TRP A 99 9.45 -16.22 21.45
CA TRP A 99 8.55 -15.25 20.82
C TRP A 99 8.94 -14.93 19.38
N LEU A 100 10.22 -14.65 19.12
CA LEU A 100 10.70 -14.41 17.75
C LEU A 100 10.49 -15.64 16.87
N LYS A 101 10.68 -16.87 17.38
CA LYS A 101 10.40 -18.08 16.59
C LYS A 101 8.92 -18.18 16.22
N SER A 102 8.02 -17.84 17.14
CA SER A 102 6.57 -17.83 16.87
C SER A 102 6.19 -16.82 15.78
N ILE A 103 6.82 -15.65 15.78
CA ILE A 103 6.60 -14.61 14.76
C ILE A 103 7.21 -15.01 13.41
N LEU A 104 8.41 -15.59 13.41
CA LEU A 104 9.19 -15.91 12.20
C LEU A 104 8.83 -17.25 11.54
N ASP A 105 8.20 -18.14 12.28
CA ASP A 105 7.88 -19.50 11.84
C ASP A 105 6.51 -19.88 12.44
N PRO A 106 5.45 -19.13 12.09
CA PRO A 106 4.11 -19.41 12.61
C PRO A 106 3.72 -20.85 12.22
N PRO A 107 3.09 -21.61 13.13
CA PRO A 107 2.67 -22.96 12.82
C PRO A 107 1.76 -22.94 11.59
N GLU A 108 1.98 -23.89 10.69
CA GLU A 108 1.16 -24.08 9.48
C GLU A 108 -0.30 -24.19 9.94
N THR A 109 -1.09 -23.13 9.70
CA THR A 109 -2.53 -23.22 9.87
C THR A 109 -2.98 -24.19 8.80
N VAL A 110 -3.45 -25.36 9.24
CA VAL A 110 -4.21 -26.25 8.36
C VAL A 110 -5.38 -25.40 7.88
N GLU A 111 -5.33 -24.97 6.62
CA GLU A 111 -6.50 -24.45 5.92
C GLU A 111 -7.55 -25.55 6.07
N LEU A 112 -8.50 -25.35 6.99
CA LEU A 112 -9.72 -26.13 7.00
C LEU A 112 -10.39 -25.75 5.69
N THR A 113 -10.17 -26.57 4.67
CA THR A 113 -11.02 -26.56 3.49
C THR A 113 -12.43 -26.73 4.02
N ASP A 114 -13.22 -25.66 4.02
CA ASP A 114 -14.66 -25.77 4.12
C ASP A 114 -15.07 -26.65 2.93
N GLU A 115 -15.16 -27.96 3.19
CA GLU A 115 -15.78 -28.91 2.28
C GLU A 115 -17.21 -28.41 2.09
N GLU A 116 -17.50 -27.88 0.90
CA GLU A 116 -18.87 -27.65 0.46
C GLU A 116 -19.61 -28.99 0.63
N GLU A 117 -20.60 -29.04 1.54
CA GLU A 117 -21.60 -30.10 1.51
C GLU A 117 -22.40 -29.91 0.20
N GLU A 118 -21.96 -30.63 -0.82
CA GLU A 118 -22.73 -30.99 -2.00
C GLU A 118 -24.03 -31.66 -1.55
N ALA A 119 -25.10 -30.88 -1.41
CA ALA A 119 -26.45 -31.40 -1.28
C ALA A 119 -26.92 -31.90 -2.65
N SER A 120 -26.45 -33.09 -3.03
CA SER A 120 -26.91 -33.81 -4.22
C SER A 120 -28.20 -34.62 -3.94
N GLY A 121 -29.24 -34.34 -4.75
CA GLY A 121 -30.35 -35.25 -5.12
C GLY A 121 -31.55 -35.30 -4.16
N ASP A 122 -32.82 -35.35 -4.58
CA ASP A 122 -33.49 -35.48 -5.88
C ASP A 122 -34.98 -35.14 -5.69
N GLY A 123 -35.69 -34.69 -6.73
CA GLY A 123 -37.14 -34.57 -6.68
C GLY A 123 -37.78 -33.94 -7.92
N ASP A 124 -37.96 -34.77 -8.95
CA ASP A 124 -38.69 -34.54 -10.21
C ASP A 124 -40.03 -33.81 -10.10
N GLY A 125 -40.38 -33.07 -11.16
CA GLY A 125 -41.74 -32.58 -11.39
C GLY A 125 -41.91 -31.77 -12.68
N ASP A 126 -42.15 -32.47 -13.78
CA ASP A 126 -42.57 -31.96 -15.09
C ASP A 126 -43.66 -30.86 -15.05
N GLY A 127 -43.57 -29.91 -15.98
CA GLY A 127 -44.60 -28.89 -16.17
C GLY A 127 -44.41 -28.10 -17.46
N ASP A 128 -44.84 -28.70 -18.57
CA ASP A 128 -45.10 -28.10 -19.88
C ASP A 128 -45.66 -26.67 -19.82
N GLY A 129 -45.20 -25.80 -20.71
CA GLY A 129 -45.71 -24.44 -20.82
C GLY A 129 -45.14 -23.62 -21.98
N ASP A 130 -45.22 -24.14 -23.21
CA ASP A 130 -45.18 -23.33 -24.42
C ASP A 130 -46.26 -22.22 -24.35
N CYS A 131 -45.88 -20.94 -24.46
CA CYS A 131 -46.78 -19.84 -24.86
C CYS A 131 -45.99 -18.67 -25.49
N TYR A 132 -45.89 -18.72 -26.82
CA TYR A 132 -45.95 -17.66 -27.85
C TYR A 132 -45.63 -16.17 -27.55
N GLU A 133 -44.93 -15.60 -28.56
CA GLU A 133 -44.77 -14.19 -29.01
C GLU A 133 -43.89 -13.20 -28.22
#